data_AF-A0A367G3W9-F1
#
_entry.id   AF-A0A367G3W9-F1
#
_cell.length_a   1.000
_cell.length_b   1.000
_cell.length_c   1.000
_cell.angle_alpha   90.00
_cell.angle_beta   90.00
_cell.angle_gamma   90.00
#
_symmetry.space_group_name_H-M   'P 1'
#
loop_
_entity.id
_entity.type
_entity.pdbx_description
1 polymer ?
#
loop_
_entity_poly.entity_id
_entity_poly.type
_entity_poly.pdbx_seq_one_letter_code
_entity_poly.pdbx_strand_id
1 'polypeptide(L)'
;MQSRVTKAAGNRYCQARLKAAKYNEKLLTRAGAVDYLPGVTEDSLKKYELDITKTPNTVVALMADAYAEPELRAWYCANECPLGKDRIAEISDMPPERCVLRMRRHMDDMQDALTEFAEIVEDGVITPEELEMVPEIKRRFTEARQKVDEMLAAIEKIEARKGYPD
;
A
#
# COMPACT_ATOMS: atom_id res chain seq x y z
N MET A 1 -29.16 0.80 -15.22
CA MET A 1 -27.97 0.08 -15.74
C MET A 1 -27.39 -0.76 -14.61
N GLN A 2 -28.08 -1.85 -14.23
CA GLN A 2 -27.77 -2.71 -13.09
C GLN A 2 -27.53 -4.13 -13.60
N SER A 3 -26.26 -4.51 -13.77
CA SER A 3 -25.79 -5.88 -13.94
C SER A 3 -24.32 -5.78 -14.36
N ARG A 4 -23.38 -6.12 -13.46
CA ARG A 4 -22.07 -6.71 -13.83
C ARG A 4 -21.08 -6.95 -12.68
N VAL A 5 -21.34 -6.51 -11.45
CA VAL A 5 -20.36 -6.62 -10.35
C VAL A 5 -20.94 -7.26 -9.08
N THR A 6 -21.87 -8.22 -9.16
CA THR A 6 -22.45 -8.81 -7.93
C THR A 6 -21.55 -9.83 -7.24
N LYS A 7 -20.64 -10.51 -7.97
CA LYS A 7 -19.70 -11.49 -7.36
C LYS A 7 -18.30 -10.94 -7.05
N ALA A 8 -17.84 -9.94 -7.81
CA ALA A 8 -16.50 -9.35 -7.67
C ALA A 8 -16.48 -8.02 -6.89
N ALA A 9 -17.63 -7.51 -6.43
CA ALA A 9 -17.70 -6.18 -5.79
C ALA A 9 -16.90 -6.09 -4.49
N GLY A 10 -16.69 -7.23 -3.80
CA GLY A 10 -15.88 -7.29 -2.60
C GLY A 10 -14.37 -7.33 -2.87
N ASN A 11 -13.93 -7.61 -4.10
CA ASN A 11 -12.52 -7.78 -4.42
C ASN A 11 -11.79 -6.43 -4.55
N ARG A 12 -10.64 -6.31 -3.89
CA ARG A 12 -9.87 -5.05 -3.82
C ARG A 12 -9.40 -4.57 -5.20
N TYR A 13 -9.00 -5.48 -6.08
CA TYR A 13 -8.56 -5.15 -7.44
C TYR A 13 -9.72 -4.64 -8.30
N CYS A 14 -10.90 -5.24 -8.15
CA CYS A 14 -12.11 -4.79 -8.85
C CYS A 14 -12.52 -3.39 -8.38
N GLN A 15 -12.50 -3.14 -7.07
CA GLN A 15 -12.79 -1.83 -6.48
C GLN A 15 -11.81 -0.76 -6.97
N ALA A 16 -10.51 -1.08 -7.00
CA ALA A 16 -9.46 -0.18 -7.48
C ALA A 16 -9.71 0.23 -8.94
N ARG A 17 -9.96 -0.75 -9.80
CA ARG A 17 -10.27 -0.50 -11.21
C ARG A 17 -11.51 0.38 -11.39
N LEU A 18 -12.59 0.10 -10.65
CA LEU A 18 -13.83 0.89 -10.75
C LEU A 18 -13.68 2.31 -10.20
N LYS A 19 -12.83 2.52 -9.19
CA LYS A 19 -12.48 3.85 -8.70
C LYS A 19 -11.73 4.65 -9.75
N ALA A 20 -10.77 4.02 -10.42
CA ALA A 20 -10.03 4.62 -11.52
C ALA A 20 -10.90 4.90 -12.76
N ALA A 21 -11.99 4.13 -12.95
CA ALA A 21 -12.95 4.36 -14.03
C ALA A 21 -13.65 5.73 -13.97
N LYS A 22 -13.63 6.43 -12.83
CA LYS A 22 -14.09 7.82 -12.71
C LYS A 22 -13.28 8.80 -13.57
N TYR A 23 -12.01 8.46 -13.83
CA TYR A 23 -11.06 9.30 -14.55
C TYR A 23 -10.68 8.72 -15.92
N ASN A 24 -10.86 7.41 -16.10
CA ASN A 24 -10.60 6.71 -17.36
C ASN A 24 -11.70 5.68 -17.65
N GLU A 25 -12.65 6.04 -18.52
CA GLU A 25 -13.82 5.20 -18.83
C GLU A 25 -13.46 3.80 -19.33
N LYS A 26 -12.28 3.61 -19.95
CA LYS A 26 -11.85 2.28 -20.41
C LYS A 26 -11.70 1.30 -19.24
N LEU A 27 -11.37 1.79 -18.05
CA LEU A 27 -11.25 0.96 -16.84
C LEU A 27 -12.61 0.49 -16.31
N LEU A 28 -13.74 1.00 -16.82
CA LEU A 28 -15.07 0.50 -16.44
C LEU A 28 -15.25 -0.99 -16.78
N THR A 29 -14.57 -1.47 -17.83
CA THR A 29 -14.64 -2.85 -18.30
C THR A 29 -13.30 -3.56 -18.16
N ARG A 30 -13.33 -4.90 -18.06
CA ARG A 30 -12.09 -5.70 -18.06
C ARG A 30 -11.39 -5.64 -19.41
N ALA A 31 -12.15 -5.67 -20.51
CA ALA A 31 -11.64 -5.52 -21.86
C ALA A 31 -10.86 -4.21 -22.09
N GLY A 32 -11.34 -3.08 -21.55
CA GLY A 32 -10.60 -1.81 -21.64
C GLY A 32 -9.45 -1.69 -20.64
N ALA A 33 -9.48 -2.43 -19.53
CA ALA A 33 -8.40 -2.42 -18.53
C ALA A 33 -7.15 -3.19 -18.97
N VAL A 34 -7.31 -4.27 -19.74
CA VAL A 34 -6.17 -5.07 -20.23
C VAL A 34 -5.27 -4.30 -21.21
N ASP A 35 -5.80 -3.26 -21.87
CA ASP A 35 -4.99 -2.35 -22.69
C ASP A 35 -3.89 -1.64 -21.90
N TYR A 36 -4.07 -1.49 -20.57
CA TYR A 36 -3.12 -0.85 -19.66
C TYR A 36 -2.31 -1.85 -18.83
N LEU A 37 -2.59 -3.15 -18.97
CA LEU A 37 -1.96 -4.22 -18.19
C LEU A 37 -1.21 -5.18 -19.13
N PRO A 38 0.02 -4.85 -19.53
CA PRO A 38 0.78 -5.66 -20.47
C PRO A 38 0.94 -7.10 -19.96
N GLY A 39 0.62 -8.08 -20.82
CA GLY A 39 0.69 -9.51 -20.50
C GLY A 39 -0.49 -10.06 -19.69
N VAL A 40 -1.50 -9.25 -19.38
CA VAL A 40 -2.74 -9.69 -18.70
C VAL A 40 -3.87 -9.82 -19.72
N THR A 41 -4.52 -10.98 -19.75
CA THR A 41 -5.71 -11.21 -20.58
C THR A 41 -7.00 -10.87 -19.84
N GLU A 42 -8.10 -10.66 -20.56
CA GLU A 42 -9.39 -10.38 -19.92
C GLU A 42 -9.84 -11.54 -19.01
N ASP A 43 -9.56 -12.77 -19.41
CA ASP A 43 -9.85 -13.97 -18.62
C ASP A 43 -8.97 -14.05 -17.36
N SER A 44 -7.68 -13.74 -17.47
CA SER A 44 -6.78 -13.63 -16.30
C SER A 44 -7.29 -12.58 -15.32
N LEU A 45 -7.60 -11.37 -15.81
CA LEU A 45 -8.12 -10.28 -14.98
C LEU A 45 -9.44 -10.66 -14.29
N LYS A 46 -10.33 -11.35 -15.01
CA LYS A 46 -11.57 -11.89 -14.44
C LYS A 46 -11.29 -12.90 -13.32
N LYS A 47 -10.31 -13.79 -13.48
CA LYS A 47 -9.93 -14.77 -12.45
C LYS A 47 -9.36 -14.09 -11.20
N TYR A 48 -8.56 -13.03 -11.38
CA TYR A 48 -8.02 -12.23 -10.27
C TYR A 48 -9.14 -11.52 -9.49
N GLU A 49 -10.06 -10.84 -10.18
CA GLU A 49 -11.17 -10.12 -9.53
C GLU A 49 -12.23 -11.02 -8.88
N LEU A 50 -12.25 -12.31 -9.24
CA LEU A 50 -13.16 -13.31 -8.66
C LEU A 50 -12.47 -14.20 -7.62
N ASP A 51 -11.23 -13.89 -7.25
CA ASP A 51 -10.42 -14.67 -6.30
C ASP A 51 -10.27 -16.15 -6.69
N ILE A 52 -10.36 -16.46 -7.99
CA ILE A 52 -10.19 -17.82 -8.53
C ILE A 52 -8.71 -18.18 -8.58
N THR A 53 -7.86 -17.20 -8.88
CA THR A 53 -6.42 -17.39 -8.99
C THR A 53 -5.73 -16.24 -8.29
N LYS A 54 -4.69 -16.55 -7.50
CA LYS A 54 -3.88 -15.51 -6.85
C LYS A 54 -3.25 -14.60 -7.89
N THR A 55 -3.38 -13.30 -7.67
CA THR A 55 -2.77 -12.29 -8.54
C THR A 55 -1.26 -12.30 -8.36
N PRO A 56 -0.48 -12.45 -9.45
CA PRO A 56 0.97 -12.31 -9.40
C PRO A 56 1.37 -10.90 -8.92
N ASN A 57 2.43 -10.80 -8.12
CA ASN A 57 2.93 -9.52 -7.60
C ASN A 57 3.25 -8.50 -8.71
N THR A 58 3.77 -8.97 -9.85
CA THR A 58 4.04 -8.14 -11.03
C THR A 58 2.77 -7.54 -11.61
N VAL A 59 1.68 -8.31 -11.65
CA VAL A 59 0.38 -7.83 -12.11
C VAL A 59 -0.22 -6.83 -11.13
N VAL A 60 -0.07 -7.04 -9.82
CA VAL A 60 -0.51 -6.06 -8.81
C VAL A 60 0.23 -4.73 -8.96
N ALA A 61 1.54 -4.77 -9.23
CA ALA A 61 2.31 -3.56 -9.49
C ALA A 61 1.76 -2.79 -10.70
N LEU A 62 1.49 -3.49 -11.81
CA LEU A 62 0.86 -2.90 -13.00
C LEU A 62 -0.54 -2.34 -12.71
N MET A 63 -1.34 -3.03 -11.90
CA MET A 63 -2.67 -2.54 -11.49
C MET A 63 -2.58 -1.24 -10.69
N ALA A 64 -1.65 -1.16 -9.74
CA ALA A 64 -1.45 0.04 -8.93
C ALA A 64 -1.07 1.26 -9.78
N ASP A 65 -0.18 1.06 -10.77
CA ASP A 65 0.19 2.08 -11.74
C ASP A 65 -0.99 2.48 -12.64
N ALA A 66 -1.63 1.49 -13.29
CA ALA A 66 -2.71 1.74 -14.25
C ALA A 66 -3.95 2.36 -13.60
N TYR A 67 -4.21 2.08 -12.33
CA TYR A 67 -5.38 2.57 -11.60
C TYR A 67 -5.08 3.82 -10.75
N ALA A 68 -3.83 4.29 -10.73
CA ALA A 68 -3.37 5.38 -9.87
C ALA A 68 -3.76 5.17 -8.39
N GLU A 69 -3.58 3.93 -7.90
CA GLU A 69 -3.88 3.53 -6.52
C GLU A 69 -2.67 2.84 -5.88
N PRO A 70 -1.66 3.61 -5.44
CA PRO A 70 -0.43 3.07 -4.85
C PRO A 70 -0.66 2.22 -3.59
N GLU A 71 -1.71 2.52 -2.81
CA GLU A 71 -2.07 1.74 -1.62
C GLU A 71 -2.36 0.27 -1.93
N LEU A 72 -2.71 -0.05 -3.19
CA LEU A 72 -2.95 -1.42 -3.63
C LEU A 72 -1.70 -2.31 -3.45
N ARG A 73 -0.49 -1.76 -3.61
CA ARG A 73 0.76 -2.50 -3.40
C ARG A 73 0.96 -2.84 -1.93
N ALA A 74 0.78 -1.86 -1.05
CA ALA A 74 0.89 -2.05 0.39
C ALA A 74 -0.17 -3.02 0.91
N TRP A 75 -1.42 -2.90 0.43
CA TRP A 75 -2.50 -3.83 0.74
C TRP A 75 -2.13 -5.26 0.34
N TYR A 76 -1.61 -5.47 -0.88
CA TYR A 76 -1.17 -6.80 -1.33
C TYR A 76 -0.05 -7.35 -0.44
N CYS A 77 0.95 -6.53 -0.14
CA CYS A 77 2.06 -6.91 0.72
C CYS A 77 1.58 -7.32 2.12
N ALA A 78 0.64 -6.58 2.71
CA ALA A 78 0.10 -6.85 4.04
C ALA A 78 -0.88 -8.05 4.07
N ASN A 79 -1.65 -8.29 3.01
CA ASN A 79 -2.79 -9.22 3.05
C ASN A 79 -2.61 -10.50 2.23
N GLU A 80 -1.84 -10.47 1.13
CA GLU A 80 -1.74 -11.59 0.19
C GLU A 80 -0.32 -12.15 0.05
N CYS A 81 0.69 -11.28 0.11
CA CYS A 81 2.08 -11.64 -0.09
C CYS A 81 2.61 -12.53 1.06
N PRO A 82 3.12 -13.75 0.77
CA PRO A 82 3.65 -14.63 1.81
C PRO A 82 4.90 -14.07 2.50
N LEU A 83 5.60 -13.13 1.88
CA LEU A 83 6.78 -12.48 2.45
C LEU A 83 6.42 -11.25 3.31
N GLY A 84 5.28 -10.63 3.06
CA GLY A 84 4.92 -9.32 3.60
C GLY A 84 3.91 -9.32 4.75
N LYS A 85 3.11 -10.38 4.89
CA LYS A 85 1.97 -10.45 5.84
C LYS A 85 2.25 -9.97 7.26
N ASP A 86 3.42 -10.32 7.81
CA ASP A 86 3.77 -9.99 9.20
C ASP A 86 4.79 -8.85 9.30
N ARG A 87 5.14 -8.21 8.18
CA ARG A 87 6.24 -7.23 8.07
C ARG A 87 5.81 -5.89 7.52
N ILE A 88 4.73 -5.84 6.74
CA ILE A 88 4.26 -4.64 6.06
C ILE A 88 2.90 -4.28 6.64
N ALA A 89 2.79 -3.07 7.18
CA ALA A 89 1.50 -2.53 7.58
C ALA A 89 0.75 -2.03 6.35
N GLU A 90 -0.56 -2.26 6.33
CA GLU A 90 -1.43 -1.63 5.34
C GLU A 90 -1.41 -0.11 5.54
N ILE A 91 -1.37 0.65 4.45
CA ILE A 91 -1.51 2.10 4.47
C ILE A 91 -2.91 2.50 4.02
N SER A 92 -3.46 3.51 4.67
CA SER A 92 -4.81 4.00 4.39
C SER A 92 -4.78 5.06 3.30
N ASP A 93 -5.74 5.03 2.38
CA ASP A 93 -5.98 6.11 1.43
C ASP A 93 -6.43 7.37 2.18
N MET A 94 -5.60 8.41 2.19
CA MET A 94 -5.91 9.67 2.85
C MET A 94 -5.31 10.88 2.16
N PRO A 95 -5.84 12.09 2.43
CA PRO A 95 -5.31 13.31 1.86
C PRO A 95 -3.85 13.55 2.27
N PRO A 96 -2.98 14.00 1.36
CA PRO A 96 -1.58 14.32 1.64
C PRO A 96 -1.34 15.24 2.84
N GLU A 97 -2.22 16.21 3.11
CA GLU A 97 -2.13 17.09 4.29
C GLU A 97 -2.20 16.27 5.59
N ARG A 98 -3.05 15.23 5.60
CA ARG A 98 -3.17 14.31 6.73
C ARG A 98 -1.96 13.40 6.87
N CYS A 99 -1.36 12.94 5.76
CA CYS A 99 -0.11 12.18 5.79
C CYS A 99 1.00 13.00 6.46
N VAL A 100 1.16 14.26 6.07
CA VAL A 100 2.18 15.17 6.65
C VAL A 100 1.97 15.39 8.15
N LEU A 101 0.73 15.65 8.57
CA LEU A 101 0.42 15.83 10.00
C LEU A 101 0.71 14.57 10.84
N ARG A 102 0.39 13.39 10.30
CA ARG A 102 0.68 12.11 10.98
C ARG A 102 2.18 11.85 11.08
N MET A 103 2.93 12.09 10.01
CA MET A 103 4.39 11.94 10.02
C MET A 103 5.03 12.89 11.03
N ARG A 104 4.62 14.17 11.03
CA ARG A 104 5.16 15.17 11.95
C ARG A 104 4.99 14.77 13.41
N ARG A 105 3.86 14.16 13.78
CA ARG A 105 3.63 13.69 15.15
C ARG A 105 4.58 12.57 15.58
N HIS A 106 5.04 11.74 14.65
CA HIS A 106 5.91 10.60 14.92
C HIS A 106 7.41 10.88 14.73
N MET A 107 7.77 12.09 14.29
CA MET A 107 9.17 12.49 14.17
C MET A 107 9.89 12.47 15.51
N ASP A 108 9.24 12.98 16.57
CA ASP A 108 9.81 13.00 17.92
C ASP A 108 9.96 11.56 18.45
N ASP A 109 8.91 10.74 18.34
CA ASP A 109 8.95 9.32 18.73
C ASP A 109 10.08 8.53 18.02
N MET A 110 10.34 8.84 16.75
CA MET A 110 11.40 8.21 15.96
C MET A 110 12.79 8.66 16.43
N GLN A 111 12.94 9.93 16.81
CA GLN A 111 14.20 10.45 17.31
C GLN A 111 14.52 9.87 18.70
N ASP A 112 13.51 9.74 19.55
CA ASP A 112 13.64 9.09 20.86
C ASP A 112 14.01 7.60 20.69
N ALA A 113 13.31 6.88 19.81
CA ALA A 113 13.62 5.48 19.51
C ALA A 113 15.04 5.28 18.98
N LEU A 114 15.56 6.22 18.17
CA LEU A 114 16.93 6.19 17.68
C LEU A 114 17.95 6.42 18.80
N THR A 115 17.65 7.34 19.72
CA THR A 115 18.53 7.64 20.87
C THR A 115 18.60 6.43 21.79
N GLU A 116 17.46 5.86 22.18
CA GLU A 116 17.42 4.66 23.03
C GLU A 116 18.11 3.46 22.35
N PHE A 117 17.92 3.28 21.04
CA PHE A 117 18.61 2.21 20.33
C PHE A 117 20.12 2.43 20.28
N ALA A 118 20.59 3.67 20.16
CA ALA A 118 22.00 4.00 20.18
C ALA A 118 22.64 3.68 21.55
N GLU A 119 21.95 4.02 22.65
CA GLU A 119 22.40 3.71 24.02
C GLU A 119 22.55 2.20 24.23
N ILE A 120 21.58 1.40 23.77
CA ILE A 120 21.62 -0.08 23.87
C ILE A 120 22.80 -0.71 23.12
N VAL A 121 23.23 -0.11 22.00
CA VAL A 121 24.29 -0.69 21.17
C VAL A 121 25.67 -0.09 21.42
N GLU A 122 25.78 0.94 22.26
CA GLU A 122 27.00 1.75 22.43
C GLU A 122 28.17 0.95 22.97
N ASP A 123 27.94 0.09 23.96
CA ASP A 123 28.97 -0.71 24.62
C ASP A 123 29.27 -2.05 23.91
N GLY A 124 28.49 -2.38 22.88
CA GLY A 124 28.59 -3.61 22.10
C GLY A 124 28.06 -4.87 22.79
N VAL A 125 27.40 -4.77 23.95
CA VAL A 125 26.89 -5.90 24.73
C VAL A 125 25.42 -5.69 25.09
N ILE A 126 24.52 -6.44 24.44
CA ILE A 126 23.09 -6.37 24.75
C ILE A 126 22.78 -7.20 26.00
N THR A 127 22.40 -6.53 27.08
CA THR A 127 21.96 -7.14 28.35
C THR A 127 20.54 -7.72 28.24
N PRO A 128 20.14 -8.64 29.15
CA PRO A 128 18.76 -9.14 29.20
C PRO A 128 17.72 -8.03 29.34
N GLU A 129 18.00 -6.99 30.13
CA GLU A 129 17.13 -5.85 30.36
C GLU A 129 16.94 -5.01 29.09
N GLU A 130 18.01 -4.74 28.35
CA GLU A 130 17.94 -4.01 27.07
C GLU A 130 17.23 -4.83 25.99
N LEU A 131 17.38 -6.15 26.01
CA LEU A 131 16.68 -7.04 25.09
C LEU A 131 15.15 -6.93 25.25
N GLU A 132 14.65 -6.66 26.47
CA GLU A 132 13.22 -6.41 26.72
C GLU A 132 12.72 -5.10 26.08
N MET A 133 13.60 -4.13 25.85
CA MET A 133 13.27 -2.83 25.22
C MET A 133 13.22 -2.90 23.68
N VAL A 134 13.96 -3.84 23.07
CA VAL A 134 14.09 -3.98 21.61
C VAL A 134 12.74 -4.10 20.86
N PRO A 135 11.74 -4.87 21.34
CA PRO A 135 10.44 -4.97 20.65
C PRO A 135 9.73 -3.62 20.50
N GLU A 136 9.81 -2.76 21.52
CA GLU A 136 9.16 -1.45 21.53
C GLU A 136 9.89 -0.45 20.62
N ILE A 137 11.22 -0.48 20.61
CA ILE A 137 12.04 0.27 19.64
C ILE A 137 11.66 -0.14 18.20
N LYS A 138 11.60 -1.45 17.93
CA LYS A 138 11.19 -1.98 16.62
C LYS A 138 9.77 -1.52 16.24
N ARG A 139 8.83 -1.49 17.19
CA ARG A 139 7.46 -1.01 16.97
C ARG A 139 7.47 0.44 16.49
N ARG A 140 8.16 1.33 17.20
CA ARG A 140 8.28 2.77 16.86
C ARG A 140 8.88 2.98 15.46
N PHE A 141 9.96 2.28 15.12
CA PHE A 141 10.53 2.34 13.76
C PHE A 141 9.57 1.83 12.68
N THR A 142 8.81 0.77 12.97
CA THR A 142 7.84 0.20 12.03
C THR A 142 6.67 1.17 11.80
N GLU A 143 6.22 1.87 12.85
CA GLU A 143 5.19 2.91 12.74
C GLU A 143 5.65 4.12 11.94
N ALA A 144 6.88 4.59 12.18
CA ALA A 144 7.49 5.65 11.38
C ALA A 144 7.60 5.25 9.90
N ARG A 145 8.05 4.03 9.61
CA ARG A 145 8.07 3.48 8.25
C ARG A 145 6.70 3.52 7.59
N GLN A 146 5.64 3.09 8.29
CA GLN A 146 4.28 3.13 7.74
C GLN A 146 3.88 4.57 7.35
N LYS A 147 4.28 5.60 8.12
CA LYS A 147 3.97 7.00 7.78
C LYS A 147 4.74 7.51 6.58
N VAL A 148 5.99 7.05 6.42
CA VAL A 148 6.78 7.32 5.21
C VAL A 148 6.10 6.68 4.00
N ASP A 149 5.65 5.43 4.09
CA ASP A 149 4.94 4.75 3.01
C ASP A 149 3.62 5.48 2.65
N GLU A 150 2.86 5.97 3.65
CA GLU A 150 1.68 6.82 3.45
C GLU A 150 2.02 8.14 2.71
N MET A 151 3.15 8.77 3.04
CA MET A 151 3.62 9.98 2.35
C MET A 151 4.07 9.70 0.92
N LEU A 152 4.78 8.59 0.68
CA LEU A 152 5.21 8.20 -0.67
C LEU A 152 4.00 7.91 -1.56
N ALA A 153 2.98 7.21 -1.05
CA ALA A 153 1.73 6.97 -1.76
C ALA A 153 1.00 8.29 -2.10
N ALA A 154 1.01 9.25 -1.18
CA ALA A 154 0.49 10.59 -1.42
C ALA A 154 1.26 11.32 -2.55
N ILE A 155 2.59 11.28 -2.54
CA ILE A 155 3.43 11.88 -3.59
C ILE A 155 3.15 11.22 -4.96
N GLU A 156 3.14 9.89 -5.02
CA GLU A 156 2.87 9.15 -6.26
C GLU A 156 1.51 9.51 -6.87
N LYS A 157 0.48 9.72 -6.03
CA LYS A 157 -0.82 10.21 -6.49
C LYS A 157 -0.77 11.61 -7.10
N ILE A 158 0.04 12.51 -6.55
CA ILE A 158 0.20 13.86 -7.07
C ILE A 158 0.90 13.82 -8.43
N GLU A 159 1.93 12.99 -8.56
CA GLU A 159 2.69 12.77 -9.80
C GLU A 159 1.79 12.17 -10.90
N ALA A 160 1.03 11.12 -10.56
CA ALA A 160 0.13 10.44 -11.49
C ALA A 160 -0.99 11.37 -12.02
N ARG A 161 -1.38 12.38 -11.25
CA ARG A 161 -2.48 13.31 -11.61
C ARG A 161 -2.04 14.58 -12.34
N LYS A 162 -0.73 14.79 -12.59
CA LYS A 162 -0.18 16.05 -13.16
C LYS A 162 -0.71 17.31 -12.46
N GLY A 163 -0.83 17.25 -11.13
CA GLY A 163 -1.42 18.32 -10.32
C GLY A 163 -2.56 17.80 -9.45
N TYR A 164 -2.81 18.49 -8.34
CA TYR A 164 -3.91 18.23 -7.41
C TYR A 164 -5.21 18.80 -8.01
N PRO A 165 -6.22 17.99 -8.36
CA PRO A 165 -7.58 18.49 -8.54
C PRO A 165 -8.30 18.41 -7.19
N ASP A 166 -9.15 19.40 -6.93
CA ASP A 166 -9.95 19.60 -5.71
C ASP A 166 -10.68 18.34 -5.19
#